data_AF-A0AAW8VNQ8-F1
#
_entry.id   AF-A0AAW8VNQ8-F1
#
_cell.length_a   1.000
_cell.length_b   1.000
_cell.length_c   1.000
_cell.angle_alpha   90.00
_cell.angle_beta   90.00
_cell.angle_gamma   90.00
#
_symmetry.space_group_name_H-M   'P 1'
#
loop_
_entity.id
_entity.type
_entity.pdbx_description
1 polymer ?
#
loop_
_entity_poly.entity_id
_entity_poly.type
_entity_poly.pdbx_seq_one_letter_code
_entity_poly.pdbx_strand_id
1 'polypeptide(L)'
;MKRSIKKMSALLTMMAIAILTFTFTACSDDDDPVTEVTYTYGFSNMSASHPDFLAEMSKIEKGFQTALGITGKPFTKKGSVEECDKQVYEACQKAFDLLKGEAWQGDYTFQVTNVGTEEVVCTAIFSADNENFIGGQISPIGNKAMEDADTGDFYFSDGSFADKSTELASWQKAVCIGVVLKKGRDDSGDWADNGNYTLKDGTTLMQKVHGYVLALHDANVGNSCQWGSYGTEVGCDRNNNSGFNGYSSTQTIVAFNKDKNWNLSDAFPAVYHAVNYETVCPAPSQTSGWFLPSGGQCRYWLENRDVILRSIQNVGGDGWKDEYWSSSEDRYDPAYFAYGLYMRYGDIVDYGNKDQRGYAVRSCLAF
;
A
#
# COMPACT_ATOMS: atom_id res chain seq x y z
N MET A 1 -35.63 -18.74 26.44
CA MET A 1 -35.03 -19.28 25.19
C MET A 1 -34.46 -18.13 24.38
N LYS A 2 -33.14 -17.88 24.46
CA LYS A 2 -32.45 -16.91 23.60
C LYS A 2 -32.06 -17.65 22.31
N ARG A 3 -32.67 -17.29 21.19
CA ARG A 3 -32.37 -17.87 19.88
C ARG A 3 -31.11 -17.18 19.34
N SER A 4 -29.98 -17.90 19.37
CA SER A 4 -28.73 -17.44 18.77
C SER A 4 -28.89 -17.43 17.25
N ILE A 5 -28.84 -16.25 16.64
CA ILE A 5 -28.79 -16.09 15.18
C ILE A 5 -27.32 -16.17 14.78
N LYS A 6 -26.96 -17.24 14.05
CA LYS A 6 -25.64 -17.42 13.45
C LYS A 6 -25.41 -16.32 12.41
N LYS A 7 -24.30 -15.59 12.49
CA LYS A 7 -23.79 -14.74 11.41
C LYS A 7 -23.43 -15.62 10.21
N MET A 8 -24.08 -15.43 9.07
CA MET A 8 -23.64 -15.99 7.79
C MET A 8 -22.81 -14.92 7.08
N SER A 9 -21.49 -15.09 7.08
CA SER A 9 -20.60 -14.39 6.16
C SER A 9 -20.54 -15.24 4.89
N ALA A 10 -21.03 -14.71 3.78
CA ALA A 10 -20.88 -15.33 2.47
C ALA A 10 -19.79 -14.55 1.72
N LEU A 11 -18.56 -15.08 1.71
CA LEU A 11 -17.53 -14.63 0.78
C LEU A 11 -17.96 -15.03 -0.64
N LEU A 12 -18.18 -14.04 -1.50
CA LEU A 12 -18.34 -14.24 -2.94
C LEU A 12 -16.95 -14.34 -3.58
N THR A 13 -16.53 -15.56 -3.90
CA THR A 13 -15.30 -15.83 -4.65
C THR A 13 -15.44 -15.32 -6.08
N MET A 14 -14.47 -14.51 -6.52
CA MET A 14 -14.36 -13.97 -7.88
C MET A 14 -14.54 -15.05 -8.95
N MET A 15 -15.48 -14.83 -9.86
CA MET A 15 -15.70 -15.67 -11.04
C MET A 15 -14.79 -15.18 -12.17
N ALA A 16 -13.87 -16.01 -12.64
CA ALA A 16 -13.00 -15.73 -13.77
C ALA A 16 -13.83 -15.49 -15.04
N ILE A 17 -13.70 -14.31 -15.64
CA ILE A 17 -14.37 -13.94 -16.89
C ILE A 17 -13.55 -14.52 -18.06
N ALA A 18 -14.13 -15.49 -18.77
CA ALA A 18 -13.58 -15.99 -20.03
C ALA A 18 -13.80 -14.93 -21.12
N ILE A 19 -12.71 -14.42 -21.70
CA ILE A 19 -12.71 -13.41 -22.76
C ILE A 19 -12.96 -14.11 -24.11
N LEU A 20 -14.12 -13.88 -24.72
CA LEU A 20 -14.33 -14.14 -26.15
C LEU A 20 -13.84 -12.91 -26.93
N THR A 21 -12.69 -13.04 -27.58
CA THR A 21 -12.19 -12.03 -28.52
C THR A 21 -12.98 -12.13 -29.84
N PHE A 22 -13.83 -11.16 -30.13
CA PHE A 22 -14.41 -10.97 -31.46
C PHE A 22 -13.53 -10.02 -32.26
N THR A 23 -12.81 -10.54 -33.26
CA THR A 23 -12.14 -9.72 -34.26
C THR A 23 -13.15 -9.33 -35.33
N PHE A 24 -13.55 -8.06 -35.38
CA PHE A 24 -14.28 -7.51 -36.53
C PHE A 24 -13.28 -7.11 -37.61
N THR A 25 -13.37 -7.74 -38.78
CA THR A 25 -12.76 -7.25 -40.01
C THR A 25 -13.77 -6.31 -40.68
N ALA A 26 -13.44 -5.03 -40.81
CA ALA A 26 -14.23 -4.08 -41.59
C ALA A 26 -13.30 -3.21 -42.43
N CYS A 27 -13.63 -3.11 -43.72
CA CYS A 27 -12.91 -2.38 -44.75
C CYS A 27 -13.20 -0.86 -44.68
N SER A 28 -12.17 -0.07 -45.04
CA SER A 28 -12.10 1.35 -45.40
C SER A 28 -13.32 2.27 -45.18
N ASP A 29 -13.15 3.30 -44.35
CA ASP A 29 -13.09 4.70 -44.79
C ASP A 29 -12.52 5.57 -43.64
N ASP A 30 -11.92 6.70 -44.00
CA ASP A 30 -11.14 7.63 -43.17
C ASP A 30 -11.93 8.22 -41.96
N ASP A 31 -11.90 7.53 -40.82
CA ASP A 31 -12.09 8.11 -39.50
C ASP A 31 -10.88 7.72 -38.64
N ASP A 32 -10.19 8.70 -38.04
CA ASP A 32 -9.19 8.44 -37.01
C ASP A 32 -9.77 7.44 -36.00
N PRO A 33 -9.06 6.35 -35.64
CA PRO A 33 -9.62 5.32 -34.80
C PRO A 33 -9.99 5.92 -33.43
N VAL A 34 -11.29 6.13 -33.21
CA VAL A 34 -11.80 6.60 -31.93
C VAL A 34 -11.47 5.54 -30.89
N THR A 35 -10.60 5.86 -29.95
CA THR A 35 -10.26 4.97 -28.85
C THR A 35 -11.48 4.76 -27.97
N GLU A 36 -11.92 3.51 -27.84
CA GLU A 36 -12.99 3.10 -26.94
C GLU A 36 -12.37 2.49 -25.67
N VAL A 37 -12.77 3.01 -24.51
CA VAL A 37 -12.33 2.51 -23.20
C VAL A 37 -13.47 1.69 -22.58
N THR A 38 -13.17 0.47 -22.16
CA THR A 38 -14.16 -0.48 -21.62
C THR A 38 -14.14 -0.51 -20.11
N TYR A 39 -15.32 -0.54 -19.49
CA TYR A 39 -15.51 -0.55 -18.05
C TYR A 39 -16.42 -1.69 -17.61
N THR A 40 -16.23 -2.13 -16.38
CA THR A 40 -17.13 -3.05 -15.66
C THR A 40 -17.43 -2.50 -14.27
N TYR A 41 -18.46 -3.03 -13.62
CA TYR A 41 -18.81 -2.64 -12.25
C TYR A 41 -19.40 -3.79 -11.45
N GLY A 42 -19.38 -3.66 -10.13
CA GLY A 42 -20.03 -4.62 -9.24
C GLY A 42 -19.72 -4.36 -7.78
N PHE A 43 -20.29 -5.21 -6.92
CA PHE A 43 -19.99 -5.20 -5.50
C PHE A 43 -18.70 -5.98 -5.24
N SER A 44 -17.70 -5.31 -4.65
CA SER A 44 -16.44 -5.94 -4.23
C SER A 44 -16.50 -6.46 -2.80
N ASN A 45 -17.35 -5.87 -1.95
CA ASN A 45 -17.62 -6.34 -0.59
C ASN A 45 -19.08 -6.06 -0.18
N MET A 46 -19.62 -6.92 0.68
CA MET A 46 -20.96 -6.78 1.25
C MET A 46 -21.03 -7.42 2.63
N SER A 47 -21.63 -6.70 3.59
CA SER A 47 -22.00 -7.21 4.90
C SER A 47 -23.42 -6.75 5.23
N ALA A 48 -24.39 -7.67 5.15
CA ALA A 48 -25.78 -7.39 5.52
C ALA A 48 -26.35 -8.54 6.33
N SER A 49 -27.15 -8.22 7.35
CA SER A 49 -27.79 -9.22 8.22
C SER A 49 -29.32 -9.22 8.14
N HIS A 50 -29.88 -8.37 7.28
CA HIS A 50 -31.32 -8.21 7.07
C HIS A 50 -31.77 -8.88 5.75
N PRO A 51 -33.03 -9.32 5.63
CA PRO A 51 -33.52 -10.06 4.47
C PRO A 51 -33.63 -9.22 3.18
N ASP A 52 -33.64 -7.90 3.30
CA ASP A 52 -33.88 -6.97 2.18
C ASP A 52 -32.59 -6.50 1.49
N PHE A 53 -31.44 -7.11 1.78
CA PHE A 53 -30.13 -6.68 1.25
C PHE A 53 -30.07 -6.63 -0.28
N LEU A 54 -30.79 -7.55 -0.96
CA LEU A 54 -30.90 -7.56 -2.43
C LEU A 54 -31.58 -6.30 -2.99
N ALA A 55 -32.53 -5.72 -2.24
CA ALA A 55 -33.21 -4.50 -2.63
C ALA A 55 -32.27 -3.29 -2.52
N GLU A 56 -31.45 -3.22 -1.46
CA GLU A 56 -30.44 -2.17 -1.28
C GLU A 56 -29.35 -2.27 -2.37
N MET A 57 -28.85 -3.47 -2.65
CA MET A 57 -27.92 -3.70 -3.77
C MET A 57 -28.51 -3.27 -5.11
N SER A 58 -29.78 -3.63 -5.38
CA SER A 58 -30.45 -3.24 -6.63
C SER A 58 -30.63 -1.72 -6.71
N LYS A 59 -30.87 -1.04 -5.58
CA LYS A 59 -30.99 0.41 -5.49
C LYS A 59 -29.66 1.10 -5.83
N ILE A 60 -28.57 0.63 -5.22
CA ILE A 60 -27.22 1.12 -5.50
C ILE A 60 -26.88 0.90 -6.98
N GLU A 61 -27.01 -0.32 -7.49
CA GLU A 61 -26.67 -0.65 -8.87
C GLU A 61 -27.44 0.21 -9.88
N LYS A 62 -28.75 0.39 -9.68
CA LYS A 62 -29.59 1.25 -10.53
C LYS A 62 -29.22 2.72 -10.45
N GLY A 63 -28.82 3.22 -9.28
CA GLY A 63 -28.35 4.60 -9.12
C GLY A 63 -27.10 4.86 -9.95
N PHE A 64 -26.13 3.95 -9.89
CA PHE A 64 -24.90 4.04 -10.69
C PHE A 64 -25.17 3.87 -12.19
N GLN A 65 -26.00 2.89 -12.59
CA GLN A 65 -26.43 2.72 -13.99
C GLN A 65 -27.05 4.00 -14.55
N THR A 66 -27.95 4.62 -13.79
CA THR A 66 -28.64 5.87 -14.18
C THR A 66 -27.65 7.01 -14.36
N ALA A 67 -26.74 7.22 -13.41
CA ALA A 67 -25.77 8.32 -13.48
C ALA A 67 -24.72 8.12 -14.60
N LEU A 68 -24.33 6.87 -14.86
CA LEU A 68 -23.40 6.51 -15.94
C LEU A 68 -24.05 6.54 -17.34
N GLY A 69 -25.39 6.51 -17.39
CA GLY A 69 -26.17 6.45 -18.62
C GLY A 69 -26.12 5.08 -19.30
N ILE A 70 -26.13 4.01 -18.50
CA ILE A 70 -25.95 2.62 -18.96
C ILE A 70 -27.07 1.70 -18.46
N THR A 71 -27.25 0.56 -19.13
CA THR A 71 -28.29 -0.44 -18.79
C THR A 71 -27.72 -1.79 -18.36
N GLY A 72 -26.40 -1.95 -18.40
CA GLY A 72 -25.73 -3.22 -18.10
C GLY A 72 -24.21 -3.07 -18.09
N LYS A 73 -23.52 -4.20 -17.97
CA LYS A 73 -22.05 -4.32 -18.03
C LYS A 73 -21.62 -5.40 -19.02
N PRO A 74 -20.43 -5.30 -19.64
CA PRO A 74 -19.54 -4.13 -19.61
C PRO A 74 -20.13 -2.94 -20.39
N PHE A 75 -19.55 -1.76 -20.25
CA PHE A 75 -19.93 -0.55 -20.99
C PHE A 75 -18.70 0.18 -21.53
N THR A 76 -18.87 1.02 -22.55
CA THR A 76 -17.77 1.75 -23.20
C THR A 76 -17.94 3.28 -23.15
N LYS A 77 -16.82 4.00 -23.15
CA LYS A 77 -16.74 5.45 -23.37
C LYS A 77 -15.78 5.74 -24.52
N LYS A 78 -16.02 6.83 -25.24
CA LYS A 78 -15.19 7.29 -26.37
C LYS A 78 -14.30 8.44 -25.90
N GLY A 79 -13.00 8.36 -26.15
CA GLY A 79 -12.02 9.38 -25.78
C GLY A 79 -10.70 8.77 -25.30
N SER A 80 -9.85 9.61 -24.70
CA SER A 80 -8.65 9.11 -24.01
C SER A 80 -9.03 8.40 -22.71
N VAL A 81 -8.13 7.56 -22.18
CA VAL A 81 -8.32 6.88 -20.88
C VAL A 81 -8.57 7.90 -19.76
N GLU A 82 -7.75 8.94 -19.68
CA GLU A 82 -7.85 9.99 -18.65
C GLU A 82 -9.20 10.73 -18.70
N GLU A 83 -9.66 11.10 -19.90
CA GLU A 83 -10.95 11.77 -20.08
C GLU A 83 -12.13 10.86 -19.73
N CYS A 84 -12.06 9.60 -20.13
CA CYS A 84 -13.11 8.62 -19.87
C CYS A 84 -13.18 8.29 -18.37
N ASP A 85 -12.05 8.08 -17.71
CA ASP A 85 -11.97 7.79 -16.26
C ASP A 85 -12.52 8.97 -15.45
N LYS A 86 -12.21 10.21 -15.87
CA LYS A 86 -12.81 11.42 -15.29
C LYS A 86 -14.32 11.47 -15.42
N GLN A 87 -14.85 11.23 -16.61
CA GLN A 87 -16.31 11.23 -16.81
C GLN A 87 -17.01 10.13 -16.01
N VAL A 88 -16.41 8.93 -15.95
CA VAL A 88 -16.93 7.80 -15.17
C VAL A 88 -16.94 8.15 -13.69
N TYR A 89 -15.86 8.72 -13.15
CA TYR A 89 -15.80 9.14 -11.76
C TYR A 89 -16.83 10.23 -11.43
N GLU A 90 -16.95 11.28 -12.25
CA GLU A 90 -17.95 12.34 -12.04
C GLU A 90 -19.38 11.81 -12.05
N ALA A 91 -19.68 10.81 -12.89
CA ALA A 91 -20.97 10.12 -12.90
C ALA A 91 -21.17 9.31 -11.61
N CYS A 92 -20.13 8.62 -11.15
CA CYS A 92 -20.19 7.89 -9.89
C CYS A 92 -20.40 8.82 -8.68
N GLN A 93 -19.73 9.98 -8.65
CA GLN A 93 -19.92 11.02 -7.64
C GLN A 93 -21.38 11.47 -7.58
N LYS A 94 -22.00 11.71 -8.75
CA LYS A 94 -23.43 12.05 -8.83
C LYS A 94 -24.32 10.94 -8.29
N ALA A 95 -24.05 9.68 -8.64
CA ALA A 95 -24.79 8.54 -8.09
C ALA A 95 -24.66 8.47 -6.57
N PHE A 96 -23.45 8.61 -6.05
CA PHE A 96 -23.18 8.61 -4.62
C PHE A 96 -23.88 9.75 -3.89
N ASP A 97 -23.82 10.98 -4.41
CA ASP A 97 -24.46 12.13 -3.78
C ASP A 97 -25.99 11.98 -3.68
N LEU A 98 -26.61 11.25 -4.62
CA LEU A 98 -28.03 10.91 -4.58
C LEU A 98 -28.35 9.80 -3.57
N LEU A 99 -27.41 8.89 -3.32
CA LEU A 99 -27.61 7.69 -2.52
C LEU A 99 -27.12 7.83 -1.06
N LYS A 100 -26.18 8.74 -0.78
CA LYS A 100 -25.53 8.89 0.53
C LYS A 100 -26.46 9.35 1.66
N GLY A 101 -27.66 9.83 1.34
CA GLY A 101 -28.68 10.23 2.32
C GLY A 101 -29.64 9.11 2.71
N GLU A 102 -29.52 7.95 2.09
CA GLU A 102 -30.35 6.78 2.37
C GLU A 102 -29.89 6.07 3.65
N ALA A 103 -30.85 5.53 4.41
CA ALA A 103 -30.57 4.75 5.61
C ALA A 103 -30.31 3.28 5.23
N TRP A 104 -29.05 2.94 5.00
CA TRP A 104 -28.62 1.58 4.66
C TRP A 104 -28.67 0.67 5.90
N GLN A 105 -29.00 -0.61 5.71
CA GLN A 105 -28.97 -1.62 6.77
C GLN A 105 -27.83 -2.62 6.62
N GLY A 106 -27.07 -2.53 5.53
CA GLY A 106 -25.84 -3.25 5.29
C GLY A 106 -24.70 -2.32 4.89
N ASP A 107 -23.50 -2.88 4.89
CA ASP A 107 -22.31 -2.26 4.33
C ASP A 107 -22.08 -2.80 2.92
N TYR A 108 -21.94 -1.91 1.96
CA TYR A 108 -21.79 -2.22 0.54
C TYR A 108 -20.60 -1.48 -0.03
N THR A 109 -19.71 -2.19 -0.71
CA THR A 109 -18.64 -1.59 -1.51
C THR A 109 -18.89 -1.86 -2.98
N PHE A 110 -19.17 -0.81 -3.73
CA PHE A 110 -19.45 -0.84 -5.16
C PHE A 110 -18.27 -0.23 -5.92
N GLN A 111 -17.78 -0.92 -6.95
CA GLN A 111 -16.63 -0.49 -7.73
C GLN A 111 -16.94 -0.40 -9.22
N VAL A 112 -16.32 0.57 -9.88
CA VAL A 112 -16.24 0.68 -11.34
C VAL A 112 -14.78 0.58 -11.74
N THR A 113 -14.46 -0.37 -12.62
CA THR A 113 -13.10 -0.74 -13.01
C THR A 113 -12.93 -0.52 -14.51
N ASN A 114 -11.82 0.09 -14.90
CA ASN A 114 -11.36 0.17 -16.27
C ASN A 114 -10.78 -1.19 -16.67
N VAL A 115 -11.36 -1.85 -17.68
CA VAL A 115 -10.97 -3.20 -18.10
C VAL A 115 -9.62 -3.18 -18.83
N GLY A 116 -9.25 -2.08 -19.47
CA GLY A 116 -8.00 -1.95 -20.21
C GLY A 116 -6.78 -1.74 -19.32
N THR A 117 -6.94 -0.95 -18.24
CA THR A 117 -5.87 -0.66 -17.27
C THR A 117 -5.92 -1.57 -16.04
N GLU A 118 -7.04 -2.27 -15.83
CA GLU A 118 -7.36 -3.02 -14.61
C GLU A 118 -7.49 -2.15 -13.35
N GLU A 119 -7.54 -0.82 -13.50
CA GLU A 119 -7.60 0.13 -12.39
C GLU A 119 -9.04 0.44 -11.95
N VAL A 120 -9.23 0.64 -10.64
CA VAL A 120 -10.53 1.01 -10.05
C VAL A 120 -10.73 2.52 -10.15
N VAL A 121 -11.57 2.93 -11.10
CA VAL A 121 -11.89 4.34 -11.36
C VAL A 121 -12.77 4.93 -10.26
N CYS A 122 -13.66 4.13 -9.68
CA CYS A 122 -14.53 4.54 -8.57
C CYS A 122 -14.73 3.40 -7.58
N THR A 123 -14.64 3.72 -6.29
CA THR A 123 -15.10 2.92 -5.15
C THR A 123 -16.11 3.73 -4.35
N ALA A 124 -17.34 3.24 -4.24
CA ALA A 124 -18.38 3.82 -3.40
C ALA A 124 -18.72 2.86 -2.26
N ILE A 125 -18.66 3.36 -1.03
CA ILE A 125 -19.02 2.65 0.20
C ILE A 125 -20.31 3.25 0.72
N PHE A 126 -21.31 2.40 0.93
CA PHE A 126 -22.54 2.73 1.64
C PHE A 126 -22.57 1.91 2.91
N SER A 127 -22.65 2.55 4.07
CA SER A 127 -22.54 1.89 5.37
C SER A 127 -23.82 2.01 6.18
N ALA A 128 -24.12 0.97 6.94
CA ALA A 128 -25.23 0.97 7.89
C ALA A 128 -25.06 2.02 8.99
N ASP A 129 -23.81 2.37 9.31
CA ASP A 129 -23.47 3.39 10.31
C ASP A 129 -23.41 4.81 9.70
N ASN A 130 -23.86 4.96 8.44
CA ASN A 130 -23.84 6.21 7.67
C ASN A 130 -22.42 6.79 7.44
N GLU A 131 -21.38 5.95 7.57
CA GLU A 131 -20.00 6.23 7.16
C GLU A 131 -19.83 6.05 5.63
N ASN A 132 -20.66 6.74 4.85
CA ASN A 132 -20.65 6.64 3.39
C ASN A 132 -19.39 7.30 2.80
N PHE A 133 -18.80 6.69 1.78
CA PHE A 133 -17.62 7.22 1.09
C PHE A 133 -17.70 7.03 -0.42
N ILE A 134 -17.12 7.97 -1.16
CA ILE A 134 -16.78 7.74 -2.56
C ILE A 134 -15.34 8.21 -2.80
N GLY A 135 -14.59 7.36 -3.47
CA GLY A 135 -13.25 7.61 -3.95
C GLY A 135 -13.00 6.79 -5.19
N GLY A 136 -11.74 6.67 -5.58
CA GLY A 136 -11.32 6.24 -6.91
C GLY A 136 -10.21 7.14 -7.38
N GLN A 137 -9.59 6.86 -8.52
CA GLN A 137 -8.38 7.53 -9.00
C GLN A 137 -8.47 9.07 -9.21
N ILE A 138 -9.52 9.74 -8.74
CA ILE A 138 -9.77 11.18 -8.92
C ILE A 138 -10.19 11.91 -7.62
N SER A 139 -10.40 11.22 -6.48
CA SER A 139 -10.37 11.89 -5.17
C SER A 139 -9.48 11.12 -4.23
N PRO A 140 -8.40 11.75 -3.72
CA PRO A 140 -7.49 11.05 -2.83
C PRO A 140 -8.21 10.69 -1.52
N ILE A 141 -7.88 9.51 -0.98
CA ILE A 141 -8.39 8.98 0.30
C ILE A 141 -8.14 9.97 1.45
N GLY A 142 -6.94 10.56 1.43
CA GLY A 142 -6.48 11.60 2.31
C GLY A 142 -6.63 12.99 1.69
N ASN A 143 -6.73 14.00 2.54
CA ASN A 143 -6.92 15.40 2.14
C ASN A 143 -5.68 16.27 2.34
N LYS A 144 -4.57 15.69 2.81
CA LYS A 144 -3.33 16.42 3.07
C LYS A 144 -2.44 16.41 1.83
N ALA A 145 -1.94 17.58 1.45
CA ALA A 145 -1.02 17.73 0.34
C ALA A 145 0.32 17.07 0.63
N MET A 146 0.94 16.49 -0.40
CA MET A 146 2.20 15.74 -0.27
C MET A 146 3.34 16.61 0.29
N GLU A 147 3.40 17.88 -0.13
CA GLU A 147 4.36 18.87 0.36
C GLU A 147 4.22 19.19 1.85
N ASP A 148 3.05 18.93 2.43
CA ASP A 148 2.74 19.18 3.84
C ASP A 148 2.88 17.93 4.71
N ALA A 149 3.08 16.75 4.12
CA ALA A 149 3.30 15.50 4.83
C ALA A 149 4.42 15.65 5.86
N ASP A 150 4.19 15.10 7.05
CA ASP A 150 5.07 15.22 8.22
C ASP A 150 5.10 13.91 9.02
N THR A 151 6.15 13.73 9.82
CA THR A 151 6.38 12.51 10.61
C THR A 151 5.15 12.16 11.47
N GLY A 152 4.63 10.95 11.31
CA GLY A 152 3.43 10.49 12.00
C GLY A 152 2.13 10.60 11.19
N ASP A 153 2.11 11.26 10.04
CA ASP A 153 0.93 11.33 9.19
C ASP A 153 0.57 9.96 8.60
N PHE A 154 -0.73 9.75 8.35
CA PHE A 154 -1.22 8.52 7.73
C PHE A 154 -0.94 8.53 6.23
N TYR A 155 -0.53 7.38 5.70
CA TYR A 155 -0.28 7.16 4.28
C TYR A 155 -1.17 6.04 3.74
N PHE A 156 -1.91 6.33 2.69
CA PHE A 156 -2.92 5.43 2.13
C PHE A 156 -2.45 4.69 0.88
N SER A 157 -3.16 3.62 0.54
CA SER A 157 -2.88 2.76 -0.62
C SER A 157 -2.93 3.47 -1.99
N ASP A 158 -3.56 4.64 -2.08
CA ASP A 158 -3.57 5.48 -3.28
C ASP A 158 -2.42 6.53 -3.30
N GLY A 159 -1.57 6.55 -2.28
CA GLY A 159 -0.45 7.49 -2.13
C GLY A 159 -0.83 8.85 -1.53
N SER A 160 -2.07 9.01 -1.06
CA SER A 160 -2.51 10.24 -0.37
C SER A 160 -2.23 10.21 1.13
N PHE A 161 -2.40 11.35 1.78
CA PHE A 161 -2.03 11.57 3.19
C PHE A 161 -3.19 12.13 4.01
N ALA A 162 -3.23 11.79 5.30
CA ALA A 162 -4.03 12.51 6.29
C ALA A 162 -3.16 12.89 7.49
N ASP A 163 -3.49 14.01 8.13
CA ASP A 163 -2.75 14.49 9.30
C ASP A 163 -2.82 13.47 10.45
N LYS A 164 -1.72 13.30 11.19
CA LYS A 164 -1.63 12.42 12.36
C LYS A 164 -2.71 12.65 13.44
N SER A 165 -3.31 13.83 13.48
CA SER A 165 -4.41 14.20 14.39
C SER A 165 -5.81 13.91 13.84
N THR A 166 -5.92 13.53 12.56
CA THR A 166 -7.20 13.25 11.91
C THR A 166 -7.85 12.02 12.55
N GLU A 167 -9.11 12.15 12.96
CA GLU A 167 -9.93 11.00 13.29
C GLU A 167 -10.36 10.33 11.98
N LEU A 168 -9.68 9.24 11.64
CA LEU A 168 -9.96 8.50 10.41
C LEU A 168 -11.24 7.67 10.54
N ALA A 169 -12.07 7.69 9.49
CA ALA A 169 -13.20 6.80 9.37
C ALA A 169 -12.73 5.33 9.26
N SER A 170 -13.62 4.38 9.56
CA SER A 170 -13.27 2.95 9.60
C SER A 170 -12.69 2.46 8.26
N TRP A 171 -13.24 2.95 7.15
CA TRP A 171 -12.75 2.62 5.81
C TRP A 171 -11.37 3.21 5.52
N GLN A 172 -11.04 4.42 6.01
CA GLN A 172 -9.70 5.03 5.85
C GLN A 172 -8.64 4.23 6.61
N LYS A 173 -8.98 3.74 7.81
CA LYS A 173 -8.09 2.87 8.58
C LYS A 173 -7.77 1.59 7.81
N ALA A 174 -8.77 0.99 7.15
CA ALA A 174 -8.63 -0.24 6.38
C ALA A 174 -7.74 -0.12 5.12
N VAL A 175 -7.60 1.09 4.57
CA VAL A 175 -6.78 1.38 3.37
C VAL A 175 -5.51 2.18 3.68
N CYS A 176 -5.25 2.44 4.97
CA CYS A 176 -3.98 2.97 5.46
C CYS A 176 -2.93 1.86 5.39
N ILE A 177 -1.79 2.15 4.78
CA ILE A 177 -0.72 1.16 4.55
C ILE A 177 0.55 1.47 5.33
N GLY A 178 0.65 2.70 5.85
CA GLY A 178 1.80 3.11 6.64
C GLY A 178 1.63 4.47 7.29
N VAL A 179 2.67 4.86 8.00
CA VAL A 179 2.80 6.17 8.63
C VAL A 179 4.08 6.82 8.13
N VAL A 180 4.02 8.11 7.82
CA VAL A 180 5.21 8.88 7.39
C VAL A 180 6.28 8.77 8.47
N LEU A 181 7.39 8.13 8.11
CA LEU A 181 8.58 8.01 8.96
C LEU A 181 9.28 9.36 9.04
N LYS A 182 9.50 9.99 7.88
CA LYS A 182 10.21 11.25 7.78
C LYS A 182 9.81 12.00 6.51
N LYS A 183 9.62 13.32 6.66
CA LYS A 183 9.47 14.25 5.54
C LYS A 183 10.82 14.58 4.91
N GLY A 184 10.87 14.57 3.58
CA GLY A 184 11.97 15.10 2.78
C GLY A 184 13.22 14.22 2.78
N ARG A 185 13.99 14.41 1.71
CA ARG A 185 15.33 13.86 1.54
C ARG A 185 16.37 14.88 1.99
N ASP A 186 17.36 14.45 2.78
CA ASP A 186 18.50 15.27 3.15
C ASP A 186 19.69 14.96 2.23
N ASP A 187 20.36 16.01 1.75
CA ASP A 187 21.55 15.89 0.91
C ASP A 187 22.85 15.84 1.73
N SER A 188 22.79 16.07 3.05
CA SER A 188 23.96 16.13 3.93
C SER A 188 23.60 15.90 5.41
N GLY A 189 24.62 15.72 6.25
CA GLY A 189 24.46 15.49 7.69
C GLY A 189 24.15 14.03 8.03
N ASP A 190 23.74 13.79 9.28
CA ASP A 190 23.52 12.45 9.82
C ASP A 190 22.37 11.70 9.12
N TRP A 191 21.45 12.44 8.50
CA TRP A 191 20.30 11.90 7.77
C TRP A 191 20.49 11.85 6.26
N ALA A 192 21.70 12.13 5.76
CA ALA A 192 21.98 12.18 4.33
C ALA A 192 21.51 10.91 3.62
N ASP A 193 20.77 11.08 2.53
CA ASP A 193 20.37 10.00 1.65
C ASP A 193 21.17 10.10 0.34
N ASN A 194 22.06 9.13 0.12
CA ASN A 194 22.90 9.05 -1.08
C ASN A 194 22.37 8.05 -2.12
N GLY A 195 21.16 7.52 -1.92
CA GLY A 195 20.55 6.51 -2.76
C GLY A 195 19.93 7.04 -4.04
N ASN A 196 19.98 6.22 -5.09
CA ASN A 196 19.23 6.44 -6.31
C ASN A 196 18.02 5.49 -6.29
N TYR A 197 16.84 6.06 -6.13
CA TYR A 197 15.61 5.29 -6.03
C TYR A 197 15.03 5.04 -7.42
N THR A 198 14.54 3.84 -7.65
CA THR A 198 13.63 3.57 -8.78
C THR A 198 12.22 3.38 -8.23
N LEU A 199 11.22 3.57 -9.09
CA LEU A 199 9.85 3.15 -8.82
C LEU A 199 9.80 1.64 -8.56
N LYS A 200 8.70 1.17 -7.99
CA LYS A 200 8.49 -0.25 -7.67
C LYS A 200 8.52 -1.18 -8.87
N ASP A 201 8.51 -0.64 -10.10
CA ASP A 201 8.78 -1.38 -11.33
C ASP A 201 10.25 -1.84 -11.46
N GLY A 202 11.13 -1.35 -10.59
CA GLY A 202 12.56 -1.70 -10.51
C GLY A 202 13.43 -1.10 -11.61
N THR A 203 12.90 -0.22 -12.46
CA THR A 203 13.59 0.29 -13.65
C THR A 203 13.48 1.81 -13.83
N THR A 204 12.34 2.41 -13.50
CA THR A 204 12.11 3.84 -13.70
C THR A 204 12.71 4.65 -12.56
N LEU A 205 13.62 5.59 -12.85
CA LEU A 205 14.23 6.43 -11.81
C LEU A 205 13.20 7.40 -11.18
N MET A 206 13.16 7.44 -9.85
CA MET A 206 12.41 8.47 -9.13
C MET A 206 13.09 9.83 -9.31
N GLN A 207 12.35 10.82 -9.85
CA GLN A 207 12.87 12.17 -10.07
C GLN A 207 13.08 12.93 -8.76
N LYS A 208 12.29 12.61 -7.73
CA LYS A 208 12.35 13.23 -6.42
C LYS A 208 11.88 12.24 -5.36
N VAL A 209 12.48 12.33 -4.18
CA VAL A 209 12.02 11.66 -2.96
C VAL A 209 11.43 12.73 -2.05
N HIS A 210 10.13 12.63 -1.78
CA HIS A 210 9.35 13.54 -0.94
C HIS A 210 9.39 13.12 0.54
N GLY A 211 9.68 11.85 0.82
CA GLY A 211 9.87 11.36 2.17
C GLY A 211 9.86 9.84 2.22
N TYR A 212 9.68 9.31 3.43
CA TYR A 212 9.70 7.89 3.72
C TYR A 212 8.49 7.50 4.57
N VAL A 213 7.97 6.30 4.35
CA VAL A 213 6.83 5.73 5.09
C VAL A 213 7.23 4.40 5.71
N LEU A 214 6.87 4.22 6.98
CA LEU A 214 7.04 2.97 7.71
C LEU A 214 5.74 2.15 7.66
N ALA A 215 5.86 0.84 7.40
CA ALA A 215 4.71 -0.07 7.35
C ALA A 215 3.96 -0.17 8.69
N LEU A 216 2.64 -0.41 8.63
CA LEU A 216 1.81 -0.60 9.82
C LEU A 216 2.12 -1.90 10.57
N HIS A 217 2.46 -2.96 9.83
CA HIS A 217 2.64 -4.31 10.37
C HIS A 217 4.07 -4.81 10.16
N ASP A 218 4.48 -5.73 11.02
CA ASP A 218 5.76 -6.40 10.86
C ASP A 218 5.70 -7.32 9.63
N ALA A 219 6.63 -7.16 8.69
CA ALA A 219 6.65 -7.85 7.40
C ALA A 219 6.85 -9.37 7.53
N ASN A 220 7.39 -9.82 8.65
CA ASN A 220 7.53 -11.23 9.01
C ASN A 220 6.46 -11.72 10.00
N VAL A 221 5.30 -11.04 10.04
CA VAL A 221 4.14 -11.37 10.89
C VAL A 221 4.51 -11.39 12.37
N GLY A 222 5.40 -10.49 12.77
CA GLY A 222 5.86 -10.34 14.15
C GLY A 222 6.74 -11.48 14.68
N ASN A 223 7.19 -12.38 13.80
CA ASN A 223 8.15 -13.44 14.15
C ASN A 223 9.59 -12.87 14.20
N SER A 224 10.56 -13.70 14.58
CA SER A 224 11.98 -13.39 14.41
C SER A 224 12.55 -14.12 13.20
N CYS A 225 13.51 -13.50 12.51
CA CYS A 225 14.22 -14.11 11.40
C CYS A 225 15.72 -13.79 11.44
N GLN A 226 16.50 -14.49 10.62
CA GLN A 226 17.92 -14.21 10.43
C GLN A 226 18.07 -13.01 9.49
N TRP A 227 19.12 -12.23 9.67
CA TRP A 227 19.49 -11.19 8.71
C TRP A 227 19.99 -11.83 7.41
N GLY A 228 20.93 -12.77 7.56
CA GLY A 228 21.51 -13.55 6.47
C GLY A 228 22.55 -14.57 6.95
N SER A 229 23.32 -15.14 6.02
CA SER A 229 24.30 -16.18 6.37
C SER A 229 25.54 -15.65 7.11
N TYR A 230 25.98 -16.36 8.14
CA TYR A 230 27.25 -16.10 8.83
C TYR A 230 28.45 -16.27 7.87
N GLY A 231 29.43 -15.36 7.94
CA GLY A 231 30.61 -15.35 7.07
C GLY A 231 30.37 -14.76 5.68
N THR A 232 29.24 -14.08 5.45
CA THR A 232 28.91 -13.44 4.17
C THR A 232 28.93 -11.92 4.30
N GLU A 233 29.90 -11.29 3.65
CA GLU A 233 29.96 -9.84 3.46
C GLU A 233 29.35 -9.48 2.10
N VAL A 234 28.35 -8.61 2.12
CA VAL A 234 27.61 -8.16 0.93
C VAL A 234 28.20 -6.85 0.40
N GLY A 235 28.61 -5.95 1.30
CA GLY A 235 29.10 -4.63 0.96
C GLY A 235 28.03 -3.55 0.94
N CYS A 236 27.00 -3.66 1.80
CA CYS A 236 26.00 -2.60 1.96
C CYS A 236 26.49 -1.50 2.93
N ASP A 237 25.62 -0.52 3.23
CA ASP A 237 25.93 0.58 4.15
C ASP A 237 26.41 0.05 5.51
N ARG A 238 27.41 0.73 6.10
CA ARG A 238 28.03 0.34 7.37
C ARG A 238 27.89 1.41 8.46
N ASN A 239 26.86 2.23 8.34
CA ASN A 239 26.51 3.21 9.35
C ASN A 239 25.43 2.61 10.25
N ASN A 240 25.70 2.56 11.56
CA ASN A 240 24.75 2.01 12.52
C ASN A 240 23.59 2.97 12.79
N ASN A 241 23.81 4.28 12.75
CA ASN A 241 22.82 5.27 13.19
C ASN A 241 22.69 6.50 12.28
N SER A 242 23.37 6.52 11.14
CA SER A 242 23.33 7.62 10.17
C SER A 242 23.10 7.09 8.76
N GLY A 243 22.69 7.98 7.86
CA GLY A 243 22.48 7.67 6.45
C GLY A 243 21.15 6.97 6.16
N PHE A 244 20.37 7.53 5.23
CA PHE A 244 19.11 6.96 4.77
C PHE A 244 19.32 6.00 3.59
N ASN A 245 20.24 5.05 3.75
CA ASN A 245 20.72 4.19 2.67
C ASN A 245 19.98 2.82 2.57
N GLY A 246 18.78 2.70 3.14
CA GLY A 246 18.06 1.42 3.26
C GLY A 246 17.66 0.83 1.91
N TYR A 247 17.17 1.67 1.01
CA TYR A 247 16.83 1.25 -0.35
C TYR A 247 18.06 0.72 -1.09
N SER A 248 19.13 1.51 -1.17
CA SER A 248 20.38 1.12 -1.84
C SER A 248 20.96 -0.17 -1.25
N SER A 249 20.98 -0.29 0.08
CA SER A 249 21.47 -1.50 0.77
C SER A 249 20.62 -2.73 0.43
N THR A 250 19.30 -2.56 0.41
CA THR A 250 18.37 -3.62 0.02
C THR A 250 18.63 -4.07 -1.42
N GLN A 251 18.77 -3.13 -2.36
CA GLN A 251 19.09 -3.45 -3.76
C GLN A 251 20.45 -4.15 -3.91
N THR A 252 21.47 -3.72 -3.15
CA THR A 252 22.78 -4.38 -3.12
C THR A 252 22.67 -5.84 -2.66
N ILE A 253 21.88 -6.12 -1.62
CA ILE A 253 21.65 -7.49 -1.13
C ILE A 253 20.90 -8.34 -2.16
N VAL A 254 19.85 -7.78 -2.79
CA VAL A 254 19.09 -8.47 -3.84
C VAL A 254 19.97 -8.80 -5.04
N ALA A 255 20.79 -7.85 -5.50
CA ALA A 255 21.74 -8.05 -6.60
C ALA A 255 22.80 -9.10 -6.24
N PHE A 256 23.40 -9.01 -5.06
CA PHE A 256 24.37 -9.99 -4.57
C PHE A 256 23.76 -11.41 -4.53
N ASN A 257 22.55 -11.56 -4.00
CA ASN A 257 21.86 -12.84 -3.95
C ASN A 257 21.64 -13.41 -5.35
N LYS A 258 21.23 -12.56 -6.31
CA LYS A 258 21.01 -12.95 -7.70
C LYS A 258 22.31 -13.40 -8.38
N ASP A 259 23.41 -12.68 -8.19
CA ASP A 259 24.72 -13.02 -8.75
C ASP A 259 25.25 -14.35 -8.21
N LYS A 260 24.92 -14.70 -6.96
CA LYS A 260 25.24 -16.00 -6.36
C LYS A 260 24.29 -17.13 -6.76
N ASN A 261 23.20 -16.82 -7.47
CA ASN A 261 22.12 -17.74 -7.78
C ASN A 261 21.57 -18.45 -6.52
N TRP A 262 21.36 -17.66 -5.46
CA TRP A 262 20.83 -18.13 -4.18
C TRP A 262 19.33 -17.86 -4.05
N ASN A 263 18.67 -18.60 -3.16
CA ASN A 263 17.31 -18.30 -2.76
C ASN A 263 17.31 -17.18 -1.70
N LEU A 264 16.65 -16.06 -2.00
CA LEU A 264 16.62 -14.89 -1.11
C LEU A 264 15.98 -15.21 0.25
N SER A 265 14.92 -16.04 0.28
CA SER A 265 14.24 -16.40 1.54
C SER A 265 15.13 -17.19 2.50
N ASP A 266 16.12 -17.90 1.96
CA ASP A 266 17.04 -18.73 2.73
C ASP A 266 18.31 -17.96 3.07
N ALA A 267 18.84 -17.19 2.11
CA ALA A 267 20.12 -16.50 2.24
C ALA A 267 20.03 -15.16 2.99
N PHE A 268 18.94 -14.41 2.80
CA PHE A 268 18.70 -13.10 3.41
C PHE A 268 17.24 -12.94 3.85
N PRO A 269 16.77 -13.70 4.88
CA PRO A 269 15.37 -13.72 5.27
C PRO A 269 14.79 -12.34 5.62
N ALA A 270 15.58 -11.48 6.28
CA ALA A 270 15.14 -10.13 6.63
C ALA A 270 14.80 -9.29 5.38
N VAL A 271 15.67 -9.30 4.37
CA VAL A 271 15.43 -8.61 3.10
C VAL A 271 14.28 -9.25 2.35
N TYR A 272 14.20 -10.58 2.30
CA TYR A 272 13.07 -11.29 1.70
C TYR A 272 11.73 -10.82 2.29
N HIS A 273 11.59 -10.81 3.60
CA HIS A 273 10.36 -10.36 4.24
C HIS A 273 10.06 -8.89 3.93
N ALA A 274 11.08 -8.02 3.97
CA ALA A 274 10.90 -6.60 3.73
C ALA A 274 10.36 -6.31 2.31
N VAL A 275 10.96 -6.91 1.28
CA VAL A 275 10.57 -6.69 -0.12
C VAL A 275 9.31 -7.46 -0.49
N ASN A 276 9.11 -8.66 0.06
CA ASN A 276 7.93 -9.47 -0.22
C ASN A 276 6.67 -8.95 0.51
N TYR A 277 6.82 -7.97 1.40
CA TYR A 277 5.69 -7.26 2.00
C TYR A 277 4.76 -6.65 0.93
N GLU A 278 5.27 -6.32 -0.26
CA GLU A 278 4.49 -5.89 -1.43
C GLU A 278 3.35 -6.86 -1.79
N THR A 279 3.52 -8.17 -1.52
CA THR A 279 2.47 -9.18 -1.81
C THR A 279 1.29 -9.14 -0.84
N VAL A 280 1.49 -8.56 0.34
CA VAL A 280 0.49 -8.48 1.42
C VAL A 280 -0.09 -7.07 1.51
N CYS A 281 0.75 -6.06 1.30
CA CYS A 281 0.40 -4.65 1.38
C CYS A 281 1.05 -3.92 0.20
N PRO A 282 0.43 -3.90 -0.99
CA PRO A 282 1.02 -3.28 -2.17
C PRO A 282 1.26 -1.79 -1.96
N ALA A 283 2.47 -1.31 -2.28
CA ALA A 283 2.77 0.11 -2.27
C ALA A 283 2.17 0.82 -3.51
N PRO A 284 1.87 2.13 -3.47
CA PRO A 284 1.45 2.87 -4.66
C PRO A 284 2.52 2.83 -5.77
N SER A 285 2.10 2.83 -7.03
CA SER A 285 3.00 2.68 -8.20
C SER A 285 4.10 3.74 -8.28
N GLN A 286 3.81 4.95 -7.80
CA GLN A 286 4.73 6.09 -7.82
C GLN A 286 5.75 6.09 -6.66
N THR A 287 5.85 4.98 -5.91
CA THR A 287 6.81 4.82 -4.80
C THR A 287 7.94 3.88 -5.18
N SER A 288 8.95 3.78 -4.31
CA SER A 288 10.03 2.81 -4.47
C SER A 288 9.62 1.34 -4.28
N GLY A 289 8.41 1.08 -3.81
CA GLY A 289 8.08 -0.18 -3.16
C GLY A 289 8.80 -0.35 -1.81
N TRP A 290 8.57 -1.48 -1.17
CA TRP A 290 9.07 -1.77 0.17
C TRP A 290 10.52 -2.23 0.18
N PHE A 291 11.31 -1.72 1.12
CA PHE A 291 12.69 -2.09 1.39
C PHE A 291 12.97 -2.19 2.89
N LEU A 292 14.13 -2.77 3.25
CA LEU A 292 14.57 -2.87 4.64
C LEU A 292 15.27 -1.56 5.05
N PRO A 293 14.83 -0.86 6.11
CA PRO A 293 15.42 0.42 6.52
C PRO A 293 16.88 0.28 6.95
N SER A 294 17.71 1.30 6.69
CA SER A 294 19.10 1.40 7.18
C SER A 294 19.18 1.72 8.66
N GLY A 295 20.38 1.62 9.23
CA GLY A 295 20.69 2.08 10.58
C GLY A 295 20.24 3.53 10.85
N GLY A 296 20.49 4.46 9.92
CA GLY A 296 19.99 5.84 10.01
C GLY A 296 18.47 5.96 10.01
N GLN A 297 17.76 5.20 9.16
CA GLN A 297 16.29 5.17 9.16
C GLN A 297 15.73 4.59 10.47
N CYS A 298 16.36 3.52 10.98
CA CYS A 298 16.04 2.95 12.28
C CYS A 298 16.30 3.92 13.43
N ARG A 299 17.38 4.70 13.37
CA ARG A 299 17.68 5.73 14.37
C ARG A 299 16.64 6.84 14.35
N TYR A 300 16.26 7.35 13.19
CA TYR A 300 15.21 8.36 13.07
C TYR A 300 13.85 7.82 13.57
N TRP A 301 13.52 6.57 13.23
CA TRP A 301 12.35 5.88 13.75
C TRP A 301 12.36 5.85 15.28
N LEU A 302 13.46 5.42 15.88
CA LEU A 302 13.60 5.34 17.34
C LEU A 302 13.40 6.69 18.04
N GLU A 303 13.95 7.77 17.47
CA GLU A 303 13.82 9.13 17.99
C GLU A 303 12.39 9.66 17.91
N ASN A 304 11.61 9.18 16.94
CA ASN A 304 10.22 9.59 16.69
C ASN A 304 9.20 8.48 17.05
N ARG A 305 9.63 7.46 17.78
CA ARG A 305 8.86 6.21 17.98
C ARG A 305 7.50 6.42 18.62
N ASP A 306 7.35 7.41 19.50
CA ASP A 306 6.10 7.62 20.23
C ASP A 306 5.00 8.23 19.35
N VAL A 307 5.36 9.20 18.50
CA VAL A 307 4.40 9.80 17.56
C VAL A 307 4.03 8.81 16.46
N ILE A 308 5.01 8.07 15.94
CA ILE A 308 4.78 7.04 14.93
C ILE A 308 3.93 5.89 15.50
N LEU A 309 4.23 5.41 16.73
CA LEU A 309 3.48 4.33 17.36
C LEU A 309 2.02 4.69 17.57
N ARG A 310 1.76 5.92 18.03
CA ARG A 310 0.40 6.41 18.24
C ARG A 310 -0.40 6.36 16.94
N SER A 311 0.15 6.88 15.85
CA SER A 311 -0.50 6.82 14.55
C SER A 311 -0.71 5.38 14.08
N ILE A 312 0.32 4.52 14.17
CA ILE A 312 0.20 3.11 13.78
C ILE A 312 -0.93 2.40 14.56
N GLN A 313 -0.99 2.58 15.88
CA GLN A 313 -2.03 1.95 16.71
C GLN A 313 -3.44 2.51 16.44
N ASN A 314 -3.55 3.80 16.10
CA ASN A 314 -4.85 4.43 15.77
C ASN A 314 -5.53 3.80 14.54
N VAL A 315 -4.76 3.20 13.64
CA VAL A 315 -5.24 2.52 12.43
C VAL A 315 -5.15 0.99 12.52
N GLY A 316 -4.88 0.44 13.71
CA GLY A 316 -4.87 -1.01 13.93
C GLY A 316 -3.56 -1.72 13.58
N GLY A 317 -2.46 -0.97 13.42
CA GLY A 317 -1.14 -1.54 13.18
C GLY A 317 -0.47 -2.14 14.42
N ASP A 318 0.66 -2.79 14.20
CA ASP A 318 1.36 -3.57 15.22
C ASP A 318 2.18 -2.67 16.16
N GLY A 319 2.09 -2.94 17.47
CA GLY A 319 3.01 -2.37 18.45
C GLY A 319 4.45 -2.82 18.25
N TRP A 320 5.41 -2.10 18.84
CA TRP A 320 6.83 -2.40 18.64
C TRP A 320 7.23 -3.73 19.27
N LYS A 321 8.09 -4.46 18.56
CA LYS A 321 8.90 -5.56 19.11
C LYS A 321 10.14 -4.99 19.80
N ASP A 322 10.78 -5.84 20.60
CA ASP A 322 12.00 -5.48 21.31
C ASP A 322 13.11 -5.11 20.32
N GLU A 323 13.22 -5.83 19.20
CA GLU A 323 14.36 -5.77 18.28
C GLU A 323 13.91 -5.83 16.81
N TYR A 324 14.52 -5.00 15.94
CA TYR A 324 14.28 -4.97 14.49
C TYR A 324 15.57 -5.00 13.68
N TRP A 325 15.60 -5.74 12.58
CA TRP A 325 16.74 -5.69 11.66
C TRP A 325 16.79 -4.37 10.90
N SER A 326 18.00 -3.84 10.69
CA SER A 326 18.28 -2.84 9.66
C SER A 326 18.96 -3.48 8.46
N SER A 327 19.09 -2.76 7.35
CA SER A 327 19.84 -3.20 6.17
C SER A 327 21.36 -2.94 6.26
N SER A 328 21.85 -2.35 7.35
CA SER A 328 23.25 -1.94 7.48
C SER A 328 24.11 -3.07 8.05
N GLU A 329 25.24 -3.35 7.40
CA GLU A 329 26.26 -4.30 7.88
C GLU A 329 27.11 -3.68 8.98
N ASP A 330 27.68 -4.50 9.86
CA ASP A 330 28.64 -3.99 10.85
C ASP A 330 29.89 -3.40 10.17
N ARG A 331 30.43 -2.34 10.75
CA ARG A 331 31.59 -1.63 10.24
C ARG A 331 32.87 -2.46 10.29
N TYR A 332 33.07 -3.24 11.34
CA TYR A 332 34.34 -3.91 11.62
C TYR A 332 34.33 -5.36 11.14
N ASP A 333 33.21 -6.04 11.33
CA ASP A 333 33.02 -7.46 11.10
C ASP A 333 31.75 -7.72 10.24
N PRO A 334 31.64 -7.09 9.04
CA PRO A 334 30.44 -7.15 8.19
C PRO A 334 30.10 -8.57 7.73
N ALA A 335 31.06 -9.49 7.68
CA ALA A 335 30.80 -10.88 7.34
C ALA A 335 29.91 -11.59 8.39
N TYR A 336 29.89 -11.10 9.63
CA TYR A 336 29.29 -11.80 10.77
C TYR A 336 28.13 -11.05 11.39
N PHE A 337 28.19 -9.71 11.40
CA PHE A 337 27.21 -8.89 12.10
C PHE A 337 26.52 -7.90 11.19
N ALA A 338 25.29 -7.56 11.57
CA ALA A 338 24.50 -6.46 11.01
C ALA A 338 23.96 -5.60 12.16
N TYR A 339 23.73 -4.32 11.87
CA TYR A 339 23.12 -3.42 12.83
C TYR A 339 21.61 -3.67 12.93
N GLY A 340 21.07 -3.52 14.13
CA GLY A 340 19.65 -3.66 14.41
C GLY A 340 19.16 -2.56 15.34
N LEU A 341 17.87 -2.30 15.35
CA LEU A 341 17.22 -1.38 16.28
C LEU A 341 16.84 -2.13 17.56
N TYR A 342 17.30 -1.67 18.72
CA TYR A 342 16.90 -2.15 20.03
C TYR A 342 15.84 -1.22 20.64
N MET A 343 14.58 -1.44 20.29
CA MET A 343 13.47 -0.59 20.74
C MET A 343 13.34 -0.56 22.27
N ARG A 344 13.54 -1.72 22.92
CA ARG A 344 13.40 -1.86 24.38
C ARG A 344 14.39 -1.01 25.17
N TYR A 345 15.63 -0.90 24.69
CA TYR A 345 16.69 -0.15 25.37
C TYR A 345 16.86 1.27 24.82
N GLY A 346 16.18 1.59 23.71
CA GLY A 346 16.25 2.89 23.09
C GLY A 346 17.59 3.16 22.43
N ASP A 347 18.17 2.16 21.77
CA ASP A 347 19.46 2.27 21.09
C ASP A 347 19.54 1.44 19.80
N ILE A 348 20.62 1.59 19.05
CA ILE A 348 20.99 0.70 17.95
C ILE A 348 21.91 -0.40 18.50
N VAL A 349 21.62 -1.66 18.15
CA VAL A 349 22.50 -2.80 18.44
C VAL A 349 23.71 -2.75 17.52
N ASP A 350 24.90 -2.66 18.13
CA ASP A 350 26.17 -2.64 17.40
C ASP A 350 26.63 -4.03 16.88
N TYR A 351 26.07 -5.15 17.37
CA TYR A 351 26.56 -6.51 17.05
C TYR A 351 25.45 -7.57 16.91
N GLY A 352 24.51 -7.39 16.00
CA GLY A 352 23.50 -8.42 15.71
C GLY A 352 24.10 -9.55 14.85
N ASN A 353 24.25 -10.77 15.40
CA ASN A 353 24.70 -11.93 14.62
C ASN A 353 23.75 -12.19 13.44
N LYS A 354 24.28 -12.22 12.22
CA LYS A 354 23.46 -12.35 11.01
C LYS A 354 22.63 -13.64 11.00
N ASP A 355 23.15 -14.72 11.55
CA ASP A 355 22.50 -16.02 11.64
C ASP A 355 21.62 -16.20 12.90
N GLN A 356 21.55 -15.20 13.77
CA GLN A 356 20.67 -15.23 14.94
C GLN A 356 19.22 -14.94 14.56
N ARG A 357 18.29 -15.70 15.14
CA ARG A 357 16.85 -15.48 15.01
C ARG A 357 16.32 -14.63 16.17
N GLY A 358 16.66 -13.35 16.18
CA GLY A 358 16.30 -12.42 17.26
C GLY A 358 15.33 -11.31 16.88
N TYR A 359 15.35 -10.88 15.61
CA TYR A 359 14.82 -9.56 15.25
C TYR A 359 13.62 -9.68 14.32
N ALA A 360 12.66 -8.78 14.51
CA ALA A 360 11.53 -8.57 13.62
C ALA A 360 11.93 -7.72 12.40
N VAL A 361 11.04 -7.64 11.41
CA VAL A 361 11.26 -6.86 10.19
C VAL A 361 10.10 -5.91 10.01
N ARG A 362 10.39 -4.63 9.79
CA ARG A 362 9.39 -3.64 9.41
C ARG A 362 9.87 -2.88 8.18
N SER A 363 9.07 -2.91 7.13
CA SER A 363 9.43 -2.33 5.84
C SER A 363 9.29 -0.82 5.82
N CYS A 364 10.09 -0.20 4.96
CA CYS A 364 10.04 1.23 4.64
C CYS A 364 9.83 1.40 3.14
N LEU A 365 9.19 2.47 2.70
CA LEU A 365 9.15 2.89 1.30
C LEU A 365 9.53 4.36 1.18
N ALA A 366 9.94 4.78 -0.02
CA ALA A 366 10.13 6.17 -0.40
C ALA A 366 9.03 6.58 -1.38
N PHE A 367 8.49 7.79 -1.22
CA PHE A 367 7.43 8.34 -2.05
C PHE A 367 7.84 9.68 -2.69
#